data_AF-A0AB39YGW2-F1
#
_entry.id   AF-A0AB39YGW2-F1
#
_cell.length_a   1.000
_cell.length_b   1.000
_cell.length_c   1.000
_cell.angle_alpha   90.00
_cell.angle_beta   90.00
_cell.angle_gamma   90.00
#
_symmetry.space_group_name_H-M   'P 1'
#
loop_
_entity.id
_entity.type
_entity.pdbx_description
1 polymer ?
#
loop_
_entity_poly.entity_id
_entity_poly.type
_entity_poly.pdbx_seq_one_letter_code
_entity_poly.pdbx_strand_id
1 'polypeptide(L)'
;MCSALARAAETPRAQWSWGILAADEMIGLIALRRRSPVMGTISYILREDTWGNGYATNAATQVVAFAFTTAGLDGCRPGRGLRRPDRCPLNGPRPPAVLTGP
;
A
#
# COMPACT_ATOMS: atom_id res chain seq x y z
N MET A 1 14.73 17.60 12.76
CA MET A 1 15.23 16.35 12.16
C MET A 1 14.05 15.55 11.62
N CYS A 2 13.99 15.27 10.31
CA CYS A 2 12.83 14.64 9.67
C CYS A 2 12.73 13.16 10.06
N SER A 3 11.73 12.81 10.87
CA SER A 3 11.46 11.45 11.37
C SER A 3 11.22 10.40 10.28
N ALA A 4 10.86 10.83 9.07
CA ALA A 4 10.69 9.95 7.91
C ALA A 4 12.02 9.31 7.43
N LEU A 5 13.12 10.07 7.43
CA LEU A 5 14.44 9.56 7.03
C LEU A 5 15.02 8.62 8.08
N ALA A 6 14.82 8.92 9.37
CA ALA A 6 15.28 8.06 10.46
C ALA A 6 14.65 6.65 10.42
N ARG A 7 13.35 6.55 10.12
CA ARG A 7 12.68 5.25 9.93
C ARG A 7 13.13 4.48 8.70
N ALA A 8 13.54 5.18 7.65
CA ALA A 8 14.02 4.53 6.43
C ALA A 8 15.37 3.84 6.65
N ALA A 9 16.18 4.33 7.60
CA ALA A 9 17.50 3.81 7.94
C ALA A 9 17.49 2.73 9.06
N GLU A 10 16.35 2.47 9.69
CA GLU A 10 16.26 1.41 10.71
C GLU A 10 16.56 0.04 10.09
N THR A 11 17.39 -0.76 10.78
CA THR A 11 17.70 -2.14 10.40
C THR A 11 17.22 -3.07 11.50
N PRO A 12 16.15 -3.87 11.29
CA PRO A 12 15.38 -4.02 10.05
C PRO A 12 14.42 -2.85 9.78
N ARG A 13 14.21 -2.52 8.50
CA ARG A 13 13.33 -1.42 8.07
C ARG A 13 11.91 -1.64 8.59
N ALA A 14 11.38 -0.66 9.31
CA ALA A 14 10.08 -0.79 9.98
C ALA A 14 8.89 -0.34 9.11
N GLN A 15 9.14 0.40 8.03
CA GLN A 15 8.10 0.98 7.20
C GLN A 15 8.56 1.20 5.75
N TRP A 16 7.66 0.94 4.81
CA TRP A 16 7.76 1.27 3.39
C TRP A 16 6.56 2.11 2.97
N SER A 17 6.73 2.97 1.98
CA SER A 17 5.66 3.84 1.48
C SER A 17 5.83 4.06 -0.02
N TRP A 18 4.75 3.87 -0.77
CA TRP A 18 4.70 4.01 -2.21
C TRP A 18 3.57 4.95 -2.61
N GLY A 19 3.82 5.79 -3.62
CA GLY A 19 2.78 6.49 -4.36
C GLY A 19 2.04 5.51 -5.28
N ILE A 20 0.73 5.65 -5.36
CA ILE A 20 -0.11 4.94 -6.33
C ILE A 20 -0.29 5.86 -7.54
N LEU A 21 0.22 5.44 -8.69
CA LEU A 21 0.04 6.14 -9.96
C LEU A 21 -1.03 5.46 -10.81
N ALA A 22 -1.87 6.25 -11.47
CA ALA A 22 -2.73 5.83 -12.57
C ALA A 22 -2.54 6.81 -13.73
N ALA A 23 -2.22 6.29 -14.92
CA ALA A 23 -1.90 7.11 -16.09
C ALA A 23 -0.88 8.24 -15.79
N ASP A 24 0.19 7.89 -15.06
CA ASP A 24 1.25 8.80 -14.59
C ASP A 24 0.82 9.90 -13.61
N GLU A 25 -0.44 9.89 -13.16
CA GLU A 25 -0.95 10.78 -12.14
C GLU A 25 -0.92 10.12 -10.74
N MET A 26 -0.45 10.85 -9.72
CA MET A 26 -0.50 10.37 -8.34
C MET A 26 -1.91 10.47 -7.78
N ILE A 27 -2.54 9.31 -7.60
CA ILE A 27 -3.92 9.16 -7.13
C ILE A 27 -4.02 8.73 -5.66
N GLY A 28 -2.89 8.38 -5.02
CA GLY A 28 -2.90 7.95 -3.64
C GLY A 28 -1.54 7.54 -3.08
N LEU A 29 -1.57 7.04 -1.85
CA LEU A 29 -0.41 6.51 -1.15
C LEU A 29 -0.80 5.17 -0.50
N ILE A 30 0.12 4.22 -0.54
CA ILE A 30 0.05 2.98 0.23
C ILE A 30 1.32 2.81 1.05
N ALA A 31 1.18 2.38 2.29
CA ALA A 31 2.27 2.14 3.21
C ALA A 31 2.15 0.73 3.82
N LEU A 32 3.28 0.04 3.90
CA LEU A 32 3.45 -1.17 4.67
C LEU A 32 4.24 -0.84 5.92
N ARG A 33 3.67 -1.13 7.09
CA ARG A 33 4.35 -0.99 8.37
C ARG A 33 4.52 -2.34 9.02
N ARG A 34 5.76 -2.71 9.31
CA ARG A 34 6.06 -3.90 10.11
C ARG A 34 5.67 -3.65 11.57
N ARG A 35 4.89 -4.56 12.16
CA ARG A 35 4.46 -4.49 13.57
C ARG A 35 5.13 -5.55 14.43
N SER A 36 5.43 -6.71 13.85
CA SER A 36 6.23 -7.76 14.46
C SER A 36 7.12 -8.39 13.37
N PRO A 37 8.03 -9.31 13.71
CA PRO A 37 8.83 -10.04 12.72
C PRO A 37 8.00 -10.84 11.71
N VAL A 38 6.78 -11.22 12.07
CA VAL A 38 5.91 -12.09 11.25
C VAL A 38 4.66 -11.36 10.74
N MET A 39 4.35 -10.16 11.24
CA MET A 39 3.12 -9.43 10.93
C MET A 39 3.38 -7.99 10.48
N GLY A 40 2.79 -7.65 9.34
CA GLY A 40 2.70 -6.29 8.80
C GLY A 40 1.29 -5.69 8.87
N THR A 41 1.23 -4.37 8.76
CA THR A 41 -0.01 -3.62 8.55
C THR A 41 0.08 -2.81 7.27
N ILE A 42 -0.91 -2.95 6.38
CA ILE A 42 -1.04 -2.12 5.18
C ILE A 42 -2.04 -1.00 5.44
N SER A 43 -1.70 0.21 5.04
CA SER A 43 -2.56 1.37 5.05
C SER A 43 -2.54 2.04 3.69
N TYR A 44 -3.68 2.45 3.16
CA TYR A 44 -3.75 3.21 1.91
C TYR A 44 -4.76 4.36 2.02
N ILE A 45 -4.52 5.39 1.24
CA ILE A 45 -5.42 6.50 0.99
C ILE A 45 -5.43 6.76 -0.52
N LEU A 46 -6.62 6.88 -1.10
CA LEU A 46 -6.81 7.23 -2.50
C LEU A 46 -7.70 8.47 -2.58
N ARG A 47 -7.46 9.28 -3.61
CA ARG A 47 -8.29 10.42 -3.97
C ARG A 47 -9.70 9.94 -4.28
N GLU A 48 -10.71 10.66 -3.77
CA GLU A 48 -12.11 10.23 -3.78
C GLU A 48 -12.67 10.03 -5.20
N ASP A 49 -12.25 10.86 -6.14
CA ASP A 49 -12.59 10.75 -7.56
C ASP A 49 -12.11 9.46 -8.24
N THR A 50 -11.14 8.76 -7.65
CA THR A 50 -10.59 7.50 -8.17
C THR A 50 -11.17 6.26 -7.51
N TRP A 51 -12.09 6.42 -6.55
CA TRP A 51 -12.73 5.31 -5.86
C TRP A 51 -13.58 4.47 -6.82
N GLY A 52 -13.77 3.19 -6.47
CA GLY A 52 -14.56 2.29 -7.30
C GLY A 52 -13.89 1.89 -8.63
N ASN A 53 -12.59 2.15 -8.82
CA ASN A 53 -11.85 1.68 -10.00
C ASN A 53 -10.95 0.48 -9.71
N GLY A 54 -10.92 0.00 -8.47
CA GLY A 54 -10.11 -1.16 -8.07
C GLY A 54 -8.61 -0.86 -7.89
N TYR A 55 -8.21 0.41 -7.97
CA TYR A 55 -6.82 0.84 -7.77
C TYR A 55 -6.28 0.47 -6.38
N ALA A 56 -7.07 0.61 -5.31
CA ALA A 56 -6.61 0.28 -3.96
C ALA A 56 -6.37 -1.23 -3.81
N THR A 57 -7.24 -2.04 -4.42
CA THR A 57 -7.11 -3.51 -4.44
C THR A 57 -5.89 -3.96 -5.25
N ASN A 58 -5.63 -3.35 -6.40
CA ASN A 58 -4.43 -3.63 -7.19
C ASN A 58 -3.15 -3.27 -6.41
N ALA A 59 -3.07 -2.05 -5.87
CA ALA A 59 -1.96 -1.60 -5.04
C ALA A 59 -1.74 -2.49 -3.80
N ALA A 60 -2.82 -2.87 -3.11
CA ALA A 60 -2.72 -3.75 -1.95
C ALA A 60 -2.18 -5.14 -2.32
N THR A 61 -2.53 -5.68 -3.48
CA THR A 61 -2.04 -6.99 -3.94
C THR A 61 -0.52 -6.95 -4.18
N GLN A 62 -0.02 -5.90 -4.83
CA GLN A 62 1.41 -5.70 -5.05
C GLN A 62 2.17 -5.51 -3.73
N VAL A 63 1.65 -4.72 -2.79
CA VAL A 63 2.29 -4.51 -1.48
C VAL A 63 2.25 -5.77 -0.60
N VAL A 64 1.19 -6.57 -0.67
CA VAL A 64 1.14 -7.87 0.00
C VAL A 64 2.21 -8.80 -0.57
N ALA A 65 2.34 -8.88 -1.90
CA ALA A 65 3.41 -9.66 -2.52
C ALA A 65 4.79 -9.22 -2.04
N PHE A 66 5.05 -7.90 -2.00
CA PHE A 66 6.30 -7.34 -1.46
C PHE A 66 6.53 -7.70 0.03
N ALA A 67 5.48 -7.67 0.84
CA ALA A 67 5.56 -8.02 2.27
C ALA A 67 6.08 -9.44 2.49
N PHE A 68 5.63 -10.39 1.66
CA PHE A 68 6.05 -11.79 1.72
C PHE A 68 7.43 -12.02 1.09
N THR A 69 7.69 -11.44 -0.09
CA THR A 69 8.91 -11.74 -0.86
C THR A 69 10.14 -10.98 -0.36
N THR A 70 9.96 -9.74 0.10
CA THR A 70 11.08 -8.83 0.40
C THR A 70 11.16 -8.50 1.89
N ALA A 71 10.02 -8.32 2.55
CA ALA A 71 10.01 -7.98 3.98
C ALA A 71 10.03 -9.21 4.92
N GLY A 72 9.89 -10.42 4.38
CA GLY A 72 9.96 -11.69 5.13
C GLY A 72 8.84 -11.86 6.16
N LEU A 73 7.65 -11.33 5.89
CA LEU A 73 6.50 -11.41 6.80
C LEU A 73 5.63 -12.63 6.47
N ASP A 74 5.14 -13.34 7.49
CA ASP A 74 4.22 -14.49 7.33
C ASP A 74 2.74 -14.07 7.19
N GLY A 75 2.44 -12.78 7.40
CA GLY A 75 1.12 -12.26 7.10
C GLY A 75 1.01 -10.74 7.18
N CYS A 76 -0.08 -10.22 6.62
CA CYS A 76 -0.36 -8.79 6.64
C CYS A 76 -1.85 -8.49 6.84
N ARG A 77 -2.16 -7.50 7.66
CA ARG A 77 -3.53 -7.04 7.95
C ARG A 77 -3.74 -5.60 7.49
N PRO A 78 -4.92 -5.19 7.00
CA PRO A 78 -5.23 -3.77 6.83
C PRO A 78 -5.25 -3.04 8.18
N GLY A 79 -4.77 -1.79 8.19
CA GLY A 79 -4.80 -0.92 9.36
C GLY A 79 -6.23 -0.59 9.81
N ARG A 80 -6.43 -0.42 11.12
CA ARG A 80 -7.72 0.05 11.67
C ARG A 80 -8.01 1.46 11.14
N GLY A 81 -9.21 1.67 10.60
CA GLY A 81 -9.64 2.96 10.02
C GLY A 81 -9.63 3.02 8.49
N LEU A 82 -9.17 1.97 7.79
CA LEU A 82 -9.32 1.87 6.33
C LEU A 82 -10.79 1.64 5.96
N ARG A 83 -11.48 2.69 5.55
CA ARG A 83 -12.74 2.59 4.81
C ARG A 83 -12.36 2.00 3.44
N ARG A 84 -12.81 0.78 3.12
CA ARG A 84 -12.59 0.20 1.78
C ARG A 84 -13.47 0.95 0.78
N PRO A 85 -12.91 1.82 -0.08
CA PRO A 85 -13.71 2.56 -1.04
C PRO A 85 -14.13 1.68 -2.23
N ASP A 86 -13.49 0.51 -2.37
CA ASP A 86 -13.56 -0.35 -3.55
C ASP A 86 -14.69 -1.39 -3.51
N ARG A 87 -15.65 -1.31 -2.58
CA ARG A 87 -16.69 -2.35 -2.42
C ARG A 87 -17.87 -2.16 -3.40
N CYS A 88 -17.60 -1.73 -4.62
CA CYS A 88 -18.55 -1.77 -5.74
C CYS A 88 -18.17 -2.96 -6.64
N PRO A 89 -19.11 -3.83 -7.07
CA PRO A 89 -18.80 -4.97 -7.93
C PRO A 89 -18.41 -4.45 -9.32
N LEU A 90 -17.11 -4.40 -9.61
CA LEU A 90 -16.58 -3.93 -10.89
C LEU A 90 -16.57 -5.07 -11.90
N ASN A 91 -17.55 -5.08 -12.81
CA ASN A 91 -17.60 -5.92 -14.02
C ASN A 91 -16.76 -5.31 -15.16
N GLY A 92 -15.52 -4.92 -14.91
CA GLY A 92 -14.65 -4.29 -15.91
C GLY A 92 -13.17 -4.65 -15.74
N PRO A 93 -12.34 -4.49 -16.80
CA PRO A 93 -10.90 -4.73 -16.72
C PRO A 93 -10.27 -3.75 -15.72
N ARG A 94 -9.50 -4.30 -14.77
CA ARG A 94 -8.86 -3.52 -13.72
C ARG A 94 -7.78 -2.62 -14.35
N PRO A 95 -7.84 -1.30 -14.16
CA PRO A 95 -6.80 -0.42 -14.66
C PRO A 95 -5.46 -0.69 -13.94
N PRO A 96 -4.32 -0.58 -14.66
CA PRO A 96 -3.01 -0.78 -14.06
C PRO A 96 -2.69 0.37 -13.11
N ALA A 97 -2.54 0.07 -11.82
CA ALA A 97 -1.90 0.98 -10.87
C ALA A 97 -0.42 0.61 -10.77
N VAL A 98 0.45 1.61 -10.90
CA VAL A 98 1.89 1.45 -10.72
C VAL A 98 2.27 2.02 -9.36
N LEU A 99 3.05 1.24 -8.59
CA LEU A 99 3.63 1.71 -7.33
C LEU A 99 4.96 2.40 -7.59
N THR A 100 5.15 3.59 -7.05
CA THR A 100 6.43 4.30 -7.09
C THR A 100 6.94 4.52 -5.68
N GLY A 101 8.15 4.06 -5.37
CA GLY A 101 8.70 4.20 -4.03
C GLY A 101 9.94 3.33 -3.76
N PRO A 102 10.56 3.52 -2.59
CA PRO A 102 11.88 3.01 -2.23
C PRO A 102 11.89 1.68 -1.46
#